data_AF-A0A7S3P7T3-F1
#
_entry.id   AF-A0A7S3P7T3-F1
#
_cell.length_a   1.000
_cell.length_b   1.000
_cell.length_c   1.000
_cell.angle_alpha   90.00
_cell.angle_beta   90.00
_cell.angle_gamma   90.00
#
_symmetry.space_group_name_H-M   'P 1'
#
loop_
_entity.id
_entity.type
_entity.pdbx_description
1 polymer ?
#
loop_
_entity_poly.entity_id
_entity_poly.type
_entity_poly.pdbx_seq_one_letter_code
_entity_poly.pdbx_strand_id
1 'polypeptide(L)'
;MTTAALALGSGLIAFGPLAALFSMIIYQKAQLVIVVTTAAFCFLLGSTAGAFAWRIFHHIGFYGPLAAMIPAVLSQFLARCGFVVLYHKVEAVIQETLEKEEDETRQTTNESNLDSNSRNHPTEKDWAEIAKMRLQLNDAACGVAAGVGFGGMHAILLYGTLLASEMSNNVGVLYQESCPTIPSLAVSSVYALCFFILDMFWMLFTFFGMRRRLNYHRGEGEREYRAAGAWLGNSRKGGNLALLWVLITHFTAAILTTADYFKNGCYVSVPAVCAVVFFTAYIYWLGVGRIYMPADQQVPEITHYNRDLDSSRR
;
A
#
# COMPACT_ATOMS: atom_id res chain seq x y z
N MET A 1 2.81 32.79 19.58
CA MET A 1 2.17 31.58 20.16
C MET A 1 1.20 30.91 19.20
N THR A 2 0.49 31.64 18.34
CA THR A 2 -0.42 31.08 17.33
C THR A 2 0.28 30.22 16.27
N THR A 3 1.52 30.54 15.92
CA THR A 3 2.33 29.82 14.92
C THR A 3 2.68 28.38 15.34
N ALA A 4 3.09 28.19 16.60
CA ALA A 4 3.44 26.86 17.12
C ALA A 4 2.22 25.93 17.18
N ALA A 5 1.07 26.43 17.62
CA ALA A 5 -0.17 25.66 17.65
C ALA A 5 -0.63 25.27 16.25
N LEU A 6 -0.54 26.20 15.28
CA LEU A 6 -0.84 25.93 13.87
C LEU A 6 0.11 24.88 13.30
N ALA A 7 1.42 25.02 13.52
CA ALA A 7 2.42 24.09 13.02
C ALA A 7 2.24 22.68 13.61
N LEU A 8 2.02 22.58 14.92
CA LEU A 8 1.75 21.31 15.59
C LEU A 8 0.46 20.68 15.09
N GLY A 9 -0.62 21.47 14.98
CA GLY A 9 -1.92 21.00 14.49
C GLY A 9 -1.84 20.48 13.05
N SER A 10 -1.25 21.26 12.14
CA SER A 10 -1.03 20.83 10.75
C SER A 10 -0.08 19.65 10.65
N GLY A 11 0.96 19.58 11.50
CA GLY A 11 1.86 18.43 11.59
C GLY A 11 1.13 17.15 12.01
N LEU A 12 0.23 17.24 12.99
CA LEU A 12 -0.61 16.13 13.43
C LEU A 12 -1.63 15.70 12.37
N ILE A 13 -2.17 16.64 11.57
CA ILE A 13 -3.04 16.29 10.44
C ILE A 13 -2.26 15.52 9.37
N ALA A 14 -1.08 16.01 8.99
CA ALA A 14 -0.26 15.41 7.95
C ALA A 14 0.33 14.05 8.35
N PHE A 15 0.88 13.94 9.55
CA PHE A 15 1.64 12.77 10.00
C PHE A 15 0.90 11.90 11.03
N GLY A 16 -0.27 12.31 11.51
CA GLY A 16 -1.05 11.57 12.50
C GLY A 16 -1.39 10.14 12.05
N PRO A 17 -1.98 9.92 10.86
CA PRO A 17 -2.26 8.57 10.38
C PRO A 17 -1.01 7.73 10.16
N LEU A 18 0.09 8.34 9.68
CA LEU A 18 1.39 7.69 9.56
C LEU A 18 1.87 7.19 10.93
N ALA A 19 1.90 8.05 11.93
CA ALA A 19 2.35 7.70 13.29
C ALA A 19 1.44 6.64 13.93
N ALA A 20 0.12 6.76 13.77
CA ALA A 20 -0.85 5.81 14.32
C ALA A 20 -0.70 4.42 13.68
N LEU A 21 -0.65 4.33 12.35
CA LEU A 21 -0.50 3.04 11.65
C LEU A 21 0.89 2.44 11.88
N PHE A 22 1.93 3.28 11.93
CA PHE A 22 3.28 2.83 12.24
C PHE A 22 3.36 2.23 13.64
N SER A 23 2.82 2.92 14.65
CA SER A 23 2.84 2.44 16.03
C SER A 23 1.94 1.22 16.25
N MET A 24 0.72 1.21 15.70
CA MET A 24 -0.25 0.16 15.95
C MET A 24 -0.01 -1.12 15.13
N ILE A 25 0.42 -1.01 13.87
CA ILE A 25 0.48 -2.16 12.96
C ILE A 25 1.94 -2.56 12.70
N ILE A 26 2.78 -1.60 12.33
CA ILE A 26 4.12 -1.88 11.81
C ILE A 26 5.10 -2.22 12.93
N TYR A 27 5.07 -1.46 14.03
CA TYR A 27 6.04 -1.62 15.13
C TYR A 27 5.91 -2.96 15.87
N GLN A 28 4.76 -3.62 15.75
CA GLN A 28 4.53 -4.93 16.38
C GLN A 28 5.42 -6.04 15.81
N LYS A 29 6.00 -5.86 14.60
CA LYS A 29 6.77 -6.90 13.90
C LYS A 29 7.94 -6.30 13.12
N ALA A 30 9.15 -6.78 13.38
CA ALA A 30 10.37 -6.32 12.71
C ALA A 30 10.31 -6.47 11.16
N GLN A 31 9.70 -7.54 10.65
CA GLN A 31 9.54 -7.76 9.21
C GLN A 31 8.75 -6.64 8.52
N LEU A 32 7.66 -6.15 9.13
CA LEU A 32 6.87 -5.06 8.57
C LEU A 32 7.66 -3.74 8.53
N VAL A 33 8.53 -3.52 9.51
CA VAL A 33 9.42 -2.35 9.54
C VAL A 33 10.40 -2.39 8.35
N ILE A 34 10.96 -3.56 8.03
CA ILE A 34 11.82 -3.75 6.86
C ILE A 34 11.04 -3.46 5.57
N VAL A 35 9.79 -3.94 5.45
CA VAL A 35 8.93 -3.67 4.28
C VAL A 35 8.66 -2.16 4.14
N VAL A 36 8.32 -1.46 5.21
CA VAL A 36 8.03 -0.01 5.19
C VAL A 36 9.25 0.79 4.75
N THR A 37 10.42 0.50 5.33
CA THR A 37 11.68 1.20 5.04
C THR A 37 12.17 0.95 3.61
N THR A 38 12.08 -0.29 3.13
CA THR A 38 12.43 -0.62 1.74
C THR A 38 11.44 -0.01 0.74
N ALA A 39 10.15 0.01 1.06
CA ALA A 39 9.13 0.66 0.24
C ALA A 39 9.35 2.18 0.15
N ALA A 40 9.65 2.83 1.28
CA ALA A 40 10.04 4.24 1.36
C ALA A 40 11.27 4.54 0.48
N PHE A 41 12.29 3.68 0.51
CA PHE A 41 13.46 3.79 -0.34
C PHE A 41 13.12 3.65 -1.83
N CYS A 42 12.29 2.68 -2.21
CA CYS A 42 11.83 2.54 -3.58
C CYS A 42 11.02 3.75 -4.08
N PHE A 43 10.23 4.38 -3.22
CA PHE A 43 9.56 5.64 -3.54
C PHE A 43 10.54 6.77 -3.85
N LEU A 44 11.60 6.91 -3.05
CA LEU A 44 12.66 7.89 -3.31
C LEU A 44 13.36 7.63 -4.64
N LEU A 45 13.72 6.38 -4.94
CA LEU A 45 14.30 6.02 -6.24
C LEU A 45 13.36 6.37 -7.41
N GLY A 46 12.06 6.06 -7.27
CA GLY A 46 11.04 6.43 -8.25
C GLY A 46 10.93 7.95 -8.45
N SER A 47 11.00 8.72 -7.36
CA SER A 47 10.93 10.18 -7.40
C SER A 47 12.20 10.79 -8.02
N THR A 48 13.38 10.26 -7.72
CA THR A 48 14.65 10.67 -8.35
C THR A 48 14.65 10.36 -9.85
N ALA A 49 14.17 9.18 -10.25
CA ALA A 49 14.03 8.83 -11.67
C ALA A 49 13.05 9.78 -12.38
N GLY A 50 11.95 10.15 -11.72
CA GLY A 50 10.99 11.13 -12.23
C GLY A 50 11.61 12.52 -12.43
N ALA A 51 12.41 12.98 -11.47
CA ALA A 51 13.13 14.24 -11.57
C ALA A 51 14.16 14.25 -12.71
N PHE A 52 14.88 13.12 -12.92
CA PHE A 52 15.79 12.98 -14.05
C PHE A 52 15.05 13.00 -15.40
N ALA A 53 13.92 12.29 -15.50
CA ALA A 53 13.10 12.28 -16.70
C ALA A 53 12.50 13.66 -17.01
N TRP A 54 12.09 14.42 -15.99
CA TRP A 54 11.65 15.81 -16.17
C TRP A 54 12.75 16.69 -16.79
N ARG A 55 14.01 16.55 -16.36
CA ARG A 55 15.14 17.29 -16.95
C ARG A 55 15.28 17.00 -18.46
N ILE A 56 15.08 15.76 -18.88
CA ILE A 56 15.10 15.38 -20.30
C ILE A 56 13.94 16.05 -21.04
N PHE A 57 12.72 16.05 -20.48
CA PHE A 57 11.54 16.66 -21.10
C PHE A 57 11.70 18.18 -21.24
N HIS A 58 12.31 18.82 -20.23
CA HIS A 58 12.63 20.24 -20.28
C HIS A 58 13.59 20.56 -21.43
N HIS A 59 14.62 19.73 -21.67
CA HIS A 59 15.55 19.90 -22.79
C HIS A 59 14.89 19.71 -24.17
N ILE A 60 13.82 18.93 -24.27
CA ILE A 60 13.06 18.71 -25.52
C ILE A 60 12.11 19.89 -25.82
N GLY A 61 11.92 20.81 -24.86
CA GLY A 61 11.06 21.98 -25.03
C GLY A 61 9.62 21.78 -24.54
N PHE A 62 9.35 20.71 -23.78
CA PHE A 62 8.07 20.59 -23.06
C PHE A 62 8.13 21.39 -21.77
N TYR A 63 7.45 22.53 -21.77
CA TYR A 63 7.33 23.40 -20.60
C TYR A 63 5.96 23.23 -19.93
N GLY A 64 5.93 23.47 -18.61
CA GLY A 64 4.69 23.55 -17.83
C GLY A 64 4.54 22.44 -16.77
N PRO A 65 3.52 22.56 -15.90
CA PRO A 65 3.31 21.64 -14.78
C PRO A 65 3.08 20.19 -15.23
N LEU A 66 2.36 20.00 -16.34
CA LEU A 66 2.08 18.68 -16.89
C LEU A 66 3.36 17.95 -17.33
N ALA A 67 4.37 18.69 -17.81
CA ALA A 67 5.64 18.11 -18.24
C ALA A 67 6.47 17.54 -17.07
N ALA A 68 6.31 18.07 -15.86
CA ALA A 68 6.91 17.52 -14.64
C ALA A 68 6.07 16.38 -14.04
N MET A 69 4.74 16.53 -14.11
CA MET A 69 3.79 15.59 -13.51
C MET A 69 3.80 14.21 -14.19
N ILE A 70 3.77 14.16 -15.53
CA ILE A 70 3.72 12.89 -16.28
C ILE A 70 4.90 11.97 -15.94
N PRO A 71 6.17 12.39 -16.04
CA PRO A 71 7.30 11.52 -15.72
C PRO A 71 7.33 11.12 -14.25
N ALA A 72 6.95 12.01 -13.32
CA ALA A 72 6.92 11.71 -11.88
C ALA A 72 5.87 10.65 -11.52
N VAL A 73 4.64 10.80 -12.02
CA VAL A 73 3.56 9.83 -11.77
C VAL A 73 3.89 8.46 -12.35
N LEU A 74 4.42 8.42 -13.57
CA LEU A 74 4.83 7.17 -14.23
C LEU A 74 6.00 6.51 -13.52
N SER A 75 7.05 7.26 -13.16
CA SER A 75 8.22 6.69 -12.48
C SER A 75 7.85 6.13 -11.11
N GLN A 76 7.01 6.84 -10.35
CA GLN A 76 6.51 6.36 -9.06
C GLN A 76 5.60 5.13 -9.22
N PHE A 77 4.75 5.08 -10.25
CA PHE A 77 3.93 3.89 -10.53
C PHE A 77 4.79 2.66 -10.88
N LEU A 78 5.81 2.85 -11.72
CA LEU A 78 6.76 1.79 -12.06
C LEU A 78 7.55 1.32 -10.84
N ALA A 79 7.97 2.25 -9.96
CA ALA A 79 8.64 1.91 -8.71
C ALA A 79 7.73 1.08 -7.77
N ARG A 80 6.44 1.42 -7.66
CA ARG A 80 5.46 0.60 -6.91
C ARG A 80 5.36 -0.82 -7.49
N CYS A 81 5.19 -0.94 -8.81
CA CYS A 81 5.13 -2.25 -9.47
C CYS A 81 6.42 -3.06 -9.28
N GLY A 82 7.58 -2.41 -9.43
CA GLY A 82 8.89 -3.03 -9.25
C GLY A 82 9.12 -3.52 -7.83
N PHE A 83 8.73 -2.72 -6.83
CA PHE A 83 8.78 -3.11 -5.42
C PHE A 83 7.94 -4.35 -5.16
N VAL A 84 6.69 -4.40 -5.62
CA VAL A 84 5.79 -5.56 -5.41
C VAL A 84 6.30 -6.81 -6.13
N VAL A 85 6.89 -6.68 -7.33
CA VAL A 85 7.54 -7.81 -8.02
C VAL A 85 8.70 -8.35 -7.21
N LEU A 86 9.56 -7.46 -6.68
CA LEU A 86 10.68 -7.87 -5.84
C LEU A 86 10.19 -8.55 -4.56
N TYR A 87 9.15 -8.01 -3.93
CA TYR A 87 8.52 -8.60 -2.75
C TYR A 87 8.07 -10.03 -3.00
N HIS A 88 7.27 -10.30 -4.04
CA HIS A 88 6.79 -11.65 -4.33
C HIS A 88 7.91 -12.62 -4.71
N LYS A 89 9.00 -12.13 -5.32
CA LYS A 89 10.18 -12.96 -5.57
C LYS A 89 10.87 -13.38 -4.27
N VAL A 90 11.03 -12.44 -3.34
CA VAL A 90 11.62 -12.73 -2.02
C VAL A 90 10.71 -13.68 -1.24
N GLU A 91 9.40 -13.45 -1.27
CA GLU A 91 8.41 -14.34 -0.67
C GLU A 91 8.51 -15.78 -1.20
N ALA A 92 8.61 -15.96 -2.52
CA ALA A 92 8.75 -17.28 -3.12
C ALA A 92 10.01 -18.02 -2.63
N VAL A 93 11.15 -17.31 -2.54
CA VAL A 93 12.40 -17.89 -2.03
C VAL A 93 12.31 -18.25 -0.55
N ILE A 94 11.64 -17.42 0.25
CA ILE A 94 11.42 -17.69 1.68
C ILE A 94 10.52 -18.93 1.84
N GLN A 95 9.46 -19.05 1.04
CA GLN A 95 8.54 -20.19 1.08
C GLN A 95 9.26 -21.49 0.73
N GLU A 96 10.08 -21.50 -0.34
CA GLU A 96 10.87 -22.67 -0.73
C GLU A 96 11.87 -23.07 0.37
N THR A 97 12.50 -22.10 1.02
CA THR A 97 13.45 -22.37 2.13
C THR A 97 12.73 -22.97 3.33
N LEU A 98 11.54 -22.47 3.67
CA LEU A 98 10.74 -23.00 4.78
C LEU A 98 10.24 -24.42 4.51
N GLU A 99 9.81 -24.71 3.28
CA GLU A 99 9.37 -26.06 2.90
C GLU A 99 10.52 -27.06 2.97
N LYS A 100 11.72 -26.65 2.54
CA LYS A 100 12.91 -27.49 2.65
C LYS A 100 13.29 -27.81 4.11
N GLU A 101 13.23 -26.82 5.00
CA GLU A 101 13.48 -27.04 6.44
C GLU A 101 12.42 -27.97 7.07
N GLU A 102 11.14 -27.85 6.64
CA GLU A 102 10.06 -28.74 7.08
C GLU A 102 10.32 -30.19 6.67
N ASP A 103 10.79 -30.41 5.43
CA ASP A 103 11.10 -31.74 4.92
C ASP A 103 12.33 -32.36 5.60
N GLU A 104 13.40 -31.59 5.83
CA GLU A 104 14.58 -32.05 6.58
C GLU A 104 14.22 -32.44 8.04
N THR A 105 13.32 -31.67 8.67
CA THR A 105 12.81 -31.96 10.02
C THR A 105 11.94 -33.23 10.03
N ARG A 106 11.13 -33.46 8.99
CA ARG A 106 10.34 -34.70 8.85
C ARG A 106 11.21 -35.93 8.66
N GLN A 107 12.28 -35.82 7.88
CA GLN A 107 13.19 -36.95 7.63
C GLN A 107 13.94 -37.37 8.90
N THR A 108 14.51 -36.42 9.63
CA THR A 108 15.19 -36.68 10.91
C THR A 108 14.26 -37.28 11.97
N THR A 109 12.99 -36.85 11.99
CA THR A 109 11.95 -37.43 12.87
C THR A 109 11.60 -38.87 12.47
N ASN A 110 11.58 -39.20 11.17
CA ASN A 110 11.29 -40.56 10.71
C ASN A 110 12.44 -41.54 10.97
N GLU A 111 13.70 -41.11 10.79
CA GLU A 111 14.87 -41.94 11.11
C GLU A 111 15.00 -42.20 12.62
N SER A 112 14.77 -41.19 13.46
CA SER A 112 14.83 -41.36 14.93
C SER A 112 13.74 -42.29 15.50
N ASN A 113 12.58 -42.38 14.85
CA ASN A 113 11.51 -43.31 15.21
C ASN A 113 11.83 -44.78 14.89
N LEU A 114 12.77 -45.06 13.97
CA LEU A 114 13.18 -46.44 13.66
C LEU A 114 14.09 -47.04 14.73
N ASP A 115 14.80 -46.22 15.52
CA ASP A 115 15.83 -46.67 16.48
C ASP A 115 15.43 -46.61 17.95
N SER A 116 14.26 -46.06 18.34
CA SER A 116 13.91 -46.01 19.76
C SER A 116 12.41 -45.96 20.07
N ASN A 117 11.99 -46.87 20.96
CA ASN A 117 10.67 -47.00 21.61
C ASN A 117 10.34 -45.82 22.56
N SER A 118 10.80 -44.61 22.25
CA SER A 118 10.67 -43.41 23.07
C SER A 118 9.74 -42.40 22.38
N ARG A 119 8.51 -42.31 22.88
CA ARG A 119 7.50 -41.32 22.49
C ARG A 119 8.02 -39.90 22.76
N ASN A 120 8.72 -39.31 21.81
CA ASN A 120 8.89 -37.86 21.77
C ASN A 120 8.09 -37.33 20.59
N HIS A 121 6.88 -36.89 20.91
CA HIS A 121 6.01 -36.13 20.03
C HIS A 121 6.80 -34.93 19.46
N PRO A 122 6.75 -34.66 18.14
CA PRO A 122 7.35 -33.45 17.59
C PRO A 122 6.79 -32.26 18.38
N THR A 123 7.70 -31.44 18.91
CA THR A 123 7.37 -30.38 19.85
C THR A 123 6.41 -29.40 19.18
N GLU A 124 5.21 -29.24 19.74
CA GLU A 124 4.17 -28.27 19.35
C GLU A 124 4.71 -26.86 19.10
N LYS A 125 5.85 -26.54 19.74
CA LYS A 125 6.61 -25.30 19.57
C LYS A 125 7.12 -25.08 18.15
N ASP A 126 7.64 -26.10 17.46
CA ASP A 126 8.25 -25.92 16.14
C ASP A 126 7.18 -25.63 15.07
N TRP A 127 6.06 -26.35 15.13
CA TRP A 127 4.88 -26.09 14.30
C TRP A 127 4.26 -24.71 14.59
N ALA A 128 4.25 -24.28 15.85
CA ALA A 128 3.79 -22.96 16.22
C ALA A 128 4.70 -21.85 15.67
N GLU A 129 6.01 -22.07 15.61
CA GLU A 129 6.94 -21.10 15.01
C GLU A 129 6.81 -21.01 13.48
N ILE A 130 6.66 -22.14 12.78
CA ILE A 130 6.43 -22.16 11.33
C ILE A 130 5.07 -21.51 10.98
N ALA A 131 4.01 -21.86 11.71
CA ALA A 131 2.69 -21.23 11.53
C ALA A 131 2.74 -19.73 11.83
N LYS A 132 3.49 -19.32 12.86
CA LYS A 132 3.70 -17.91 13.20
C LYS A 132 4.42 -17.15 12.08
N MET A 133 5.41 -17.75 11.40
CA MET A 133 6.10 -17.13 10.26
C MET A 133 5.20 -17.02 9.02
N ARG A 134 4.41 -18.05 8.69
CA ARG A 134 3.45 -18.01 7.57
C ARG A 134 2.33 -16.99 7.81
N LEU A 135 1.85 -16.87 9.05
CA LEU A 135 0.80 -15.91 9.43
C LEU A 135 1.36 -14.47 9.55
N GLN A 136 2.67 -14.31 9.66
CA GLN A 136 3.34 -13.00 9.66
C GLN A 136 3.40 -12.35 8.27
N LEU A 137 3.37 -13.14 7.20
CA LEU A 137 3.49 -12.67 5.82
C LEU A 137 2.13 -12.54 5.11
N ASN A 138 1.12 -12.01 5.81
CA ASN A 138 -0.14 -11.71 5.16
C ASN A 138 0.06 -10.55 4.17
N ASP A 139 -0.20 -10.79 2.88
CA ASP A 139 -0.15 -9.78 1.81
C ASP A 139 -0.94 -8.51 2.13
N ALA A 140 -1.97 -8.59 2.97
CA ALA A 140 -2.73 -7.42 3.38
C ALA A 140 -1.89 -6.55 4.32
N ALA A 141 -1.25 -7.17 5.30
CA ALA A 141 -0.39 -6.48 6.24
C ALA A 141 0.84 -5.91 5.53
N CYS A 142 1.45 -6.68 4.62
CA CYS A 142 2.59 -6.21 3.81
C CYS A 142 2.19 -5.10 2.83
N GLY A 143 1.01 -5.19 2.19
CA GLY A 143 0.48 -4.14 1.34
C GLY A 143 0.19 -2.83 2.09
N VAL A 144 -0.39 -2.91 3.29
CA VAL A 144 -0.57 -1.76 4.20
C VAL A 144 0.79 -1.18 4.60
N ALA A 145 1.73 -2.03 5.04
CA ALA A 145 3.06 -1.62 5.45
C ALA A 145 3.82 -0.89 4.33
N ALA A 146 3.83 -1.46 3.12
CA ALA A 146 4.42 -0.83 1.95
C ALA A 146 3.72 0.49 1.58
N GLY A 147 2.40 0.55 1.72
CA GLY A 147 1.60 1.75 1.50
C GLY A 147 1.95 2.87 2.47
N VAL A 148 2.15 2.55 3.75
CA VAL A 148 2.63 3.48 4.77
C VAL A 148 4.03 3.99 4.44
N GLY A 149 4.92 3.14 3.92
CA GLY A 149 6.26 3.55 3.46
C GLY A 149 6.22 4.54 2.29
N PHE A 150 5.46 4.22 1.24
CA PHE A 150 5.28 5.10 0.08
C PHE A 150 4.59 6.42 0.46
N GLY A 151 3.42 6.34 1.10
CA GLY A 151 2.64 7.51 1.48
C GLY A 151 3.35 8.36 2.53
N GLY A 152 4.07 7.75 3.46
CA GLY A 152 4.87 8.45 4.47
C GLY A 152 5.97 9.29 3.83
N MET A 153 6.73 8.72 2.89
CA MET A 153 7.75 9.50 2.17
C MET A 153 7.14 10.57 1.25
N HIS A 154 6.00 10.29 0.62
CA HIS A 154 5.29 11.30 -0.17
C HIS A 154 4.86 12.49 0.70
N ALA A 155 4.28 12.22 1.87
CA ALA A 155 3.91 13.25 2.84
C ALA A 155 5.14 14.04 3.33
N ILE A 156 6.24 13.37 3.64
CA ILE A 156 7.50 14.03 4.06
C ILE A 156 8.04 14.94 2.97
N LEU A 157 8.08 14.50 1.71
CA LEU A 157 8.57 15.34 0.60
C LEU A 157 7.64 16.52 0.30
N LEU A 158 6.32 16.31 0.36
CA LEU A 158 5.32 17.32 0.05
C LEU A 158 5.22 18.40 1.15
N TYR A 159 5.22 17.98 2.41
CA TYR A 159 4.91 18.85 3.56
C TYR A 159 6.12 19.16 4.44
N GLY A 160 7.10 18.26 4.53
CA GLY A 160 8.21 18.37 5.47
C GLY A 160 9.10 19.61 5.24
N THR A 161 9.34 19.98 3.99
CA THR A 161 10.13 21.18 3.64
C THR A 161 9.40 22.47 4.02
N LEU A 162 8.08 22.54 3.81
CA LEU A 162 7.24 23.67 4.22
C LEU A 162 7.18 23.79 5.73
N LEU A 163 6.98 22.68 6.44
CA LEU A 163 6.96 22.67 7.91
C LEU A 163 8.30 23.15 8.49
N ALA A 164 9.43 22.67 7.95
CA ALA A 164 10.76 23.09 8.39
C ALA A 164 11.00 24.60 8.18
N SER A 165 10.55 25.14 7.05
CA SER A 165 10.67 26.57 6.74
C SER A 165 9.91 27.45 7.74
N GLU A 166 8.67 27.09 8.07
CA GLU A 166 7.83 27.84 9.00
C GLU A 166 8.32 27.75 10.46
N MET A 167 8.81 26.58 10.88
CA MET A 167 9.31 26.37 12.24
C MET A 167 10.66 27.08 12.49
N SER A 168 11.50 27.25 11.46
CA SER A 168 12.85 27.79 11.62
C SER A 168 12.88 29.26 12.01
N ASN A 169 11.99 30.09 11.44
CA ASN A 169 12.14 31.54 11.52
C ASN A 169 11.16 32.24 12.46
N ASN A 170 10.07 31.60 12.94
CA ASN A 170 9.04 32.26 13.76
C ASN A 170 8.45 33.55 13.15
N VAL A 171 8.74 33.88 11.88
CA VAL A 171 8.35 35.13 11.24
C VAL A 171 7.17 34.87 10.30
N GLY A 172 5.95 34.99 10.83
CA GLY A 172 4.72 35.05 10.04
C GLY A 172 4.10 33.70 9.67
N VAL A 173 2.97 33.79 8.97
CA VAL A 173 2.22 32.66 8.41
C VAL A 173 2.16 32.86 6.90
N LEU A 174 2.60 31.88 6.12
CA LEU A 174 2.54 31.96 4.66
C LEU A 174 1.10 31.75 4.15
N TYR A 175 0.64 32.70 3.34
CA TYR A 175 -0.61 32.60 2.58
C TYR A 175 -0.28 32.49 1.09
N GLN A 176 -1.06 31.69 0.37
CA GLN A 176 -0.95 31.53 -1.09
C GLN A 176 -2.12 32.20 -1.79
N GLU A 177 -1.92 32.70 -3.00
CA GLU A 177 -3.00 33.29 -3.81
C GLU A 177 -4.12 32.28 -4.14
N SER A 178 -3.78 30.99 -4.12
CA SER A 178 -4.72 29.89 -4.31
C SER A 178 -5.75 29.82 -3.18
N CYS A 179 -5.35 30.22 -1.96
CA CYS A 179 -6.18 30.15 -0.75
C CYS A 179 -5.86 31.32 0.21
N PRO A 180 -6.37 32.55 -0.05
CA PRO A 180 -6.05 33.72 0.77
C PRO A 180 -6.64 33.65 2.19
N THR A 181 -7.64 32.79 2.42
CA THR A 181 -8.36 32.64 3.69
C THR A 181 -7.75 31.60 4.63
N ILE A 182 -6.93 30.67 4.12
CA ILE A 182 -6.40 29.53 4.87
C ILE A 182 -4.87 29.53 4.77
N PRO A 183 -4.12 29.36 5.87
CA PRO A 183 -2.67 29.21 5.83
C PRO A 183 -2.23 28.09 4.88
N SER A 184 -1.18 28.34 4.10
CA SER A 184 -0.64 27.34 3.16
C SER A 184 -0.25 26.05 3.87
N LEU A 185 0.30 26.16 5.09
CA LEU A 185 0.68 25.02 5.93
C LEU A 185 -0.51 24.11 6.24
N ALA A 186 -1.69 24.68 6.50
CA ALA A 186 -2.89 23.89 6.76
C ALA A 186 -3.38 23.20 5.48
N VAL A 187 -3.41 23.91 4.35
CA VAL A 187 -3.82 23.33 3.05
C VAL A 187 -2.89 22.19 2.64
N SER A 188 -1.57 22.39 2.73
CA SER A 188 -0.57 21.35 2.43
C SER A 188 -0.66 20.14 3.36
N SER A 189 -1.03 20.33 4.63
CA SER A 189 -1.25 19.20 5.55
C SER A 189 -2.45 18.33 5.15
N VAL A 190 -3.51 18.94 4.61
CA VAL A 190 -4.68 18.22 4.07
C VAL A 190 -4.29 17.44 2.81
N TYR A 191 -3.50 18.03 1.90
CA TYR A 191 -2.99 17.29 0.75
C TYR A 191 -2.10 16.13 1.15
N ALA A 192 -1.18 16.34 2.10
CA ALA A 192 -0.32 15.27 2.60
C ALA A 192 -1.13 14.11 3.18
N LEU A 193 -2.18 14.42 3.95
CA LEU A 193 -3.14 13.43 4.45
C LEU A 193 -3.84 12.68 3.30
N CYS A 194 -4.38 13.39 2.32
CA CYS A 194 -5.08 12.78 1.19
C CYS A 194 -4.16 11.88 0.35
N PHE A 195 -2.96 12.35 0.00
CA PHE A 195 -2.00 11.55 -0.76
C PHE A 195 -1.47 10.36 0.05
N PHE A 196 -1.27 10.51 1.36
CA PHE A 196 -0.92 9.39 2.24
C PHE A 196 -1.97 8.27 2.17
N ILE A 197 -3.25 8.61 2.32
CA ILE A 197 -4.35 7.64 2.25
C ILE A 197 -4.45 7.03 0.84
N LEU A 198 -4.31 7.84 -0.21
CA LEU A 198 -4.31 7.34 -1.60
C LEU A 198 -3.16 6.37 -1.84
N ASP A 199 -1.95 6.68 -1.37
CA ASP A 199 -0.78 5.81 -1.51
C ASP A 199 -0.98 4.45 -0.83
N MET A 200 -1.66 4.42 0.32
CA MET A 200 -2.06 3.16 0.94
C MET A 200 -2.96 2.33 0.02
N PHE A 201 -4.04 2.92 -0.51
CA PHE A 201 -4.94 2.18 -1.40
C PHE A 201 -4.26 1.80 -2.71
N TRP A 202 -3.46 2.68 -3.30
CA TRP A 202 -2.69 2.39 -4.51
C TRP A 202 -1.73 1.23 -4.31
N MET A 203 -1.09 1.14 -3.14
CA MET A 203 -0.23 0.01 -2.84
C MET A 203 -1.04 -1.28 -2.71
N LEU A 204 -2.17 -1.26 -2.00
CA LEU A 204 -3.05 -2.42 -1.89
C LEU A 204 -3.56 -2.91 -3.26
N PHE A 205 -3.99 -1.99 -4.13
CA PHE A 205 -4.35 -2.33 -5.51
C PHE A 205 -3.16 -2.87 -6.31
N THR A 206 -1.95 -2.39 -6.07
CA THR A 206 -0.75 -2.86 -6.77
C THR A 206 -0.38 -4.28 -6.32
N PHE A 207 -0.41 -4.58 -5.02
CA PHE A 207 -0.23 -5.94 -4.49
C PHE A 207 -1.24 -6.90 -5.10
N PHE A 208 -2.53 -6.54 -5.03
CA PHE A 208 -3.60 -7.32 -5.61
C PHE A 208 -3.43 -7.53 -7.13
N GLY A 209 -3.10 -6.46 -7.85
CA GLY A 209 -2.94 -6.47 -9.29
C GLY A 209 -1.77 -7.32 -9.76
N MET A 210 -0.62 -7.19 -9.10
CA MET A 210 0.59 -7.94 -9.43
C MET A 210 0.46 -9.42 -9.06
N ARG A 211 -0.04 -9.76 -7.87
CA ARG A 211 -0.22 -11.15 -7.45
C ARG A 211 -1.04 -11.96 -8.46
N ARG A 212 -2.16 -11.40 -8.93
CA ARG A 212 -3.00 -12.06 -9.94
C ARG A 212 -2.34 -12.16 -11.32
N ARG A 213 -1.45 -11.23 -11.67
CA ARG A 213 -0.66 -11.37 -12.91
C ARG A 213 0.37 -12.48 -12.82
N LEU A 214 0.90 -12.77 -11.63
CA LEU A 214 1.79 -13.91 -11.40
C LEU A 214 1.02 -15.24 -11.38
N ASN A 215 -0.10 -15.32 -10.65
CA ASN A 215 -0.81 -16.59 -10.45
C ASN A 215 -1.59 -17.08 -11.68
N TYR A 216 -2.10 -16.17 -12.53
CA TYR A 216 -2.92 -16.56 -13.67
C TYR A 216 -2.15 -16.46 -15.00
N HIS A 217 -1.86 -17.61 -15.60
CA HIS A 217 -1.25 -17.69 -16.93
C HIS A 217 -2.21 -17.19 -18.04
N ARG A 218 -1.65 -16.80 -19.18
CA ARG A 218 -2.40 -16.21 -20.30
C ARG A 218 -3.27 -17.28 -20.94
N GLY A 219 -4.59 -17.25 -20.73
CA GLY A 219 -5.55 -18.08 -21.46
C GLY A 219 -6.55 -18.84 -20.59
N GLU A 220 -6.33 -18.95 -19.28
CA GLU A 220 -7.29 -19.54 -18.36
C GLU A 220 -8.30 -18.48 -17.93
N GLY A 221 -9.46 -18.48 -18.59
CA GLY A 221 -10.60 -17.64 -18.24
C GLY A 221 -11.59 -18.41 -17.37
N GLU A 222 -11.78 -17.97 -16.13
CA GLU A 222 -12.88 -18.47 -15.30
C GLU A 222 -14.25 -18.06 -15.83
N ARG A 223 -15.25 -18.91 -15.57
CA ARG A 223 -16.65 -18.68 -15.89
C ARG A 223 -17.17 -17.47 -15.14
N GLU A 224 -17.86 -16.62 -15.89
CA GLU A 224 -18.37 -15.29 -15.55
C GLU A 224 -19.40 -15.33 -14.40
N TYR A 225 -18.97 -15.13 -13.15
CA TYR A 225 -19.90 -14.79 -12.06
C TYR A 225 -20.24 -13.29 -12.13
N ARG A 226 -21.46 -12.97 -12.58
CA ARG A 226 -21.98 -11.59 -12.71
C ARG A 226 -22.48 -11.03 -11.37
N ALA A 227 -21.59 -10.87 -10.40
CA ALA A 227 -21.87 -10.06 -9.21
C ALA A 227 -21.31 -8.64 -9.38
N ALA A 228 -21.97 -7.64 -8.78
CA ALA A 228 -21.40 -6.29 -8.69
C ALA A 228 -20.04 -6.35 -7.95
N GLY A 229 -18.96 -5.90 -8.60
CA GLY A 229 -17.58 -6.09 -8.14
C GLY A 229 -16.76 -7.11 -8.95
N ALA A 230 -17.40 -7.93 -9.79
CA ALA A 230 -16.74 -8.93 -10.64
C ALA A 230 -15.82 -8.34 -11.71
N TRP A 231 -15.85 -7.03 -11.96
CA TRP A 231 -14.90 -6.33 -12.84
C TRP A 231 -13.44 -6.49 -12.39
N LEU A 232 -13.22 -6.69 -11.10
CA LEU A 232 -11.94 -7.01 -10.46
C LEU A 232 -11.96 -8.47 -10.04
N GLY A 233 -12.57 -9.35 -10.83
CA GLY A 233 -12.66 -10.79 -10.59
C GLY A 233 -11.30 -11.48 -10.68
N ASN A 234 -11.20 -12.70 -10.14
CA ASN A 234 -10.02 -13.57 -10.03
C ASN A 234 -9.42 -13.96 -11.39
N SER A 235 -8.90 -12.96 -12.10
CA SER A 235 -8.32 -13.11 -13.43
C SER A 235 -7.17 -12.15 -13.62
N ARG A 236 -6.31 -12.47 -14.57
CA ARG A 236 -5.24 -11.58 -15.03
C ARG A 236 -5.78 -10.24 -15.55
N LYS A 237 -6.96 -10.22 -16.18
CA LYS A 237 -7.62 -8.99 -16.63
C LYS A 237 -8.02 -8.10 -15.46
N GLY A 238 -8.58 -8.70 -14.39
CA GLY A 238 -8.91 -7.98 -13.15
C GLY A 238 -7.66 -7.38 -12.49
N GLY A 239 -6.54 -8.12 -12.49
CA GLY A 239 -5.27 -7.59 -12.00
C GLY A 239 -4.74 -6.41 -12.83
N ASN A 240 -4.79 -6.49 -14.16
CA ASN A 240 -4.44 -5.37 -15.04
C ASN A 240 -5.35 -4.16 -14.83
N LEU A 241 -6.66 -4.38 -14.64
CA LEU A 241 -7.62 -3.31 -14.38
C LEU A 241 -7.33 -2.60 -13.05
N ALA A 242 -6.97 -3.34 -12.00
CA ALA A 242 -6.55 -2.75 -10.72
C ALA A 242 -5.31 -1.86 -10.90
N LEU A 243 -4.30 -2.30 -11.65
CA LEU A 243 -3.10 -1.50 -11.91
C LEU A 243 -3.42 -0.25 -12.76
N LEU A 244 -4.29 -0.39 -13.76
CA LEU A 244 -4.76 0.74 -14.55
C LEU A 244 -5.54 1.74 -13.68
N TRP A 245 -6.35 1.26 -12.74
CA TRP A 245 -7.07 2.09 -11.78
C TRP A 245 -6.13 2.94 -10.92
N VAL A 246 -5.06 2.33 -10.40
CA VAL A 246 -4.00 3.04 -9.68
C VAL A 246 -3.42 4.15 -10.54
N LEU A 247 -3.05 3.84 -11.78
CA LEU A 247 -2.47 4.81 -12.68
C LEU A 247 -3.42 5.98 -12.98
N ILE A 248 -4.69 5.68 -13.30
CA ILE A 248 -5.71 6.70 -13.60
C ILE A 248 -5.94 7.59 -12.39
N THR A 249 -6.24 7.01 -11.22
CA THR A 249 -6.53 7.79 -10.01
C THR A 249 -5.34 8.61 -9.52
N HIS A 250 -4.11 8.10 -9.70
CA HIS A 250 -2.89 8.85 -9.41
C HIS A 250 -2.71 10.05 -10.34
N PHE A 251 -2.90 9.86 -11.65
CA PHE A 251 -2.91 10.96 -12.61
C PHE A 251 -4.02 11.97 -12.33
N THR A 252 -5.24 11.52 -12.04
CA THR A 252 -6.37 12.40 -11.72
C THR A 252 -6.07 13.23 -10.47
N ALA A 253 -5.57 12.64 -9.39
CA ALA A 253 -5.21 13.38 -8.17
C ALA A 253 -4.13 14.43 -8.45
N ALA A 254 -3.09 14.08 -9.22
CA ALA A 254 -2.03 15.02 -9.59
C ALA A 254 -2.56 16.16 -10.49
N ILE A 255 -3.43 15.87 -11.46
CA ILE A 255 -4.05 16.91 -12.30
C ILE A 255 -4.91 17.84 -11.45
N LEU A 256 -5.71 17.31 -10.53
CA LEU A 256 -6.59 18.13 -9.67
C LEU A 256 -5.79 19.08 -8.78
N THR A 257 -4.58 18.70 -8.34
CA THR A 257 -3.70 19.64 -7.62
C THR A 257 -3.20 20.81 -8.49
N THR A 258 -3.19 20.69 -9.82
CA THR A 258 -2.79 21.82 -10.68
C THR A 258 -3.80 22.98 -10.66
N ALA A 259 -5.04 22.73 -10.19
CA ALA A 259 -6.02 23.80 -10.02
C ALA A 259 -5.59 24.84 -8.95
N ASP A 260 -4.62 24.52 -8.08
CA ASP A 260 -3.99 25.47 -7.16
C ASP A 260 -3.21 26.58 -7.89
N TYR A 261 -2.95 26.44 -9.19
CA TYR A 261 -2.36 27.53 -9.98
C TYR A 261 -3.31 28.73 -10.15
N PHE A 262 -4.62 28.52 -9.99
CA PHE A 262 -5.62 29.59 -10.12
C PHE A 262 -5.91 30.26 -8.78
N LYS A 263 -6.30 31.55 -8.83
CA LYS A 263 -6.81 32.28 -7.65
C LYS A 263 -8.05 31.58 -7.12
N ASN A 264 -8.09 31.33 -5.81
CA ASN A 264 -9.14 30.53 -5.16
C ASN A 264 -9.20 29.05 -5.62
N GLY A 265 -8.15 28.54 -6.25
CA GLY A 265 -8.07 27.17 -6.75
C GLY A 265 -8.26 26.10 -5.67
N CYS A 266 -7.83 26.39 -4.44
CA CYS A 266 -7.93 25.48 -3.30
C CYS A 266 -9.36 25.03 -2.98
N TYR A 267 -10.37 25.86 -3.27
CA TYR A 267 -11.78 25.52 -3.04
C TYR A 267 -12.27 24.43 -3.99
N VAL A 268 -11.57 24.20 -5.09
CA VAL A 268 -11.90 23.17 -6.08
C VAL A 268 -11.00 21.96 -5.91
N SER A 269 -9.68 22.18 -5.86
CA SER A 269 -8.67 21.13 -5.80
C SER A 269 -8.75 20.27 -4.53
N VAL A 270 -8.83 20.89 -3.35
CA VAL A 270 -8.89 20.16 -2.06
C VAL A 270 -10.10 19.22 -2.00
N PRO A 271 -11.36 19.67 -2.18
CA PRO A 271 -12.49 18.75 -2.14
C PRO A 271 -12.47 17.74 -3.30
N ALA A 272 -11.95 18.09 -4.47
CA ALA A 272 -11.83 17.16 -5.58
C ALA A 272 -10.83 16.02 -5.28
N VAL A 273 -9.67 16.33 -4.69
CA VAL A 273 -8.70 15.31 -4.25
C VAL A 273 -9.30 14.45 -3.14
N CYS A 274 -10.00 15.04 -2.16
CA CYS A 274 -10.76 14.28 -1.15
C CYS A 274 -11.78 13.34 -1.80
N ALA A 275 -12.51 13.79 -2.83
CA ALA A 275 -13.45 12.94 -3.55
C ALA A 275 -12.76 11.76 -4.24
N VAL A 276 -11.57 11.96 -4.82
CA VAL A 276 -10.76 10.87 -5.39
C VAL A 276 -10.32 9.87 -4.31
N VAL A 277 -9.96 10.33 -3.11
CA VAL A 277 -9.65 9.46 -1.96
C VAL A 277 -10.84 8.57 -1.63
N PHE A 278 -12.01 9.16 -1.37
CA PHE A 278 -13.22 8.42 -1.00
C PHE A 278 -13.67 7.47 -2.11
N PHE A 279 -13.60 7.90 -3.36
CA PHE A 279 -13.95 7.08 -4.51
C PHE A 279 -13.00 5.88 -4.66
N THR A 280 -11.69 6.09 -4.51
CA THR A 280 -10.69 5.02 -4.56
C THR A 280 -10.89 4.02 -3.41
N ALA A 281 -11.15 4.52 -2.20
CA ALA A 281 -11.45 3.68 -1.03
C ALA A 281 -12.75 2.88 -1.21
N TYR A 282 -13.79 3.49 -1.76
CA TYR A 282 -15.07 2.85 -2.04
C TYR A 282 -14.92 1.72 -3.07
N ILE A 283 -14.20 1.96 -4.16
CA ILE A 283 -13.92 0.94 -5.18
C ILE A 283 -13.06 -0.19 -4.60
N TYR A 284 -12.10 0.13 -3.73
CA TYR A 284 -11.33 -0.88 -3.02
C TYR A 284 -12.25 -1.77 -2.16
N TRP A 285 -13.12 -1.17 -1.35
CA TRP A 285 -14.00 -1.91 -0.44
C TRP A 285 -15.04 -2.77 -1.17
N LEU A 286 -15.64 -2.24 -2.24
CA LEU A 286 -16.63 -2.98 -3.02
C LEU A 286 -16.04 -4.13 -3.82
N GLY A 287 -14.84 -3.95 -4.40
CA GLY A 287 -14.25 -4.91 -5.32
C GLY A 287 -13.18 -5.77 -4.67
N VAL A 288 -12.11 -5.11 -4.23
CA VAL A 288 -10.87 -5.78 -3.84
C VAL A 288 -10.92 -6.31 -2.42
N GLY A 289 -11.44 -5.54 -1.46
CA GLY A 289 -11.43 -5.89 -0.04
C GLY A 289 -12.06 -7.24 0.27
N ARG A 290 -13.10 -7.65 -0.49
CA ARG A 290 -13.76 -8.96 -0.33
C ARG A 290 -12.95 -10.15 -0.87
N ILE A 291 -12.07 -9.92 -1.83
CA ILE A 291 -11.32 -10.97 -2.55
C ILE A 291 -9.81 -10.84 -2.26
N TYR A 292 -9.42 -9.94 -1.36
CA TYR A 292 -8.01 -9.64 -1.12
C TYR A 292 -7.30 -10.83 -0.44
N MET A 293 -7.97 -11.53 0.47
CA MET A 293 -7.43 -12.74 1.08
C MET A 293 -7.78 -13.97 0.25
N PRO A 294 -6.79 -14.83 -0.07
CA PRO A 294 -7.04 -16.07 -0.77
C PRO A 294 -7.89 -17.02 0.11
N ALA A 295 -8.69 -17.86 -0.53
CA ALA A 295 -9.75 -18.64 0.13
C ALA A 295 -9.20 -19.67 1.14
N ASP A 296 -7.95 -20.10 0.97
CA ASP A 296 -7.21 -20.96 1.89
C ASP A 296 -6.87 -20.28 3.22
N GLN A 297 -6.78 -18.95 3.24
CA GLN A 297 -6.54 -18.16 4.46
C GLN A 297 -7.83 -17.62 5.09
N GLN A 298 -8.98 -17.78 4.42
CA GLN A 298 -10.26 -17.50 5.05
C GLN A 298 -10.50 -18.58 6.10
N VAL A 299 -10.44 -18.18 7.37
CA VAL A 299 -10.77 -19.06 8.50
C VAL A 299 -12.09 -19.75 8.14
N PRO A 300 -12.17 -21.10 8.08
CA PRO A 300 -13.39 -21.79 7.74
C PRO A 300 -14.45 -21.38 8.76
N GLU A 301 -15.28 -20.44 8.37
CA GLU A 301 -16.34 -19.87 9.20
C GLU A 301 -17.39 -20.95 9.36
N ILE A 302 -17.22 -21.78 10.40
CA ILE A 302 -18.25 -22.54 11.12
C ILE A 302 -19.20 -23.30 10.17
N THR A 303 -18.73 -23.74 9.00
CA THR A 303 -19.51 -24.61 8.12
C THR A 303 -19.56 -26.04 8.68
N HIS A 304 -18.71 -26.32 9.69
CA HIS A 304 -18.78 -27.54 10.48
C HIS A 304 -19.99 -27.60 11.43
N TYR A 305 -20.61 -26.48 11.83
CA TYR A 305 -21.77 -26.55 12.74
C TYR A 305 -23.02 -27.13 12.06
N ASN A 306 -23.15 -26.97 10.74
CA ASN A 306 -24.29 -27.56 10.01
C ASN A 306 -24.06 -29.00 9.57
N ARG A 307 -22.81 -29.51 9.56
CA ARG A 307 -22.56 -30.91 9.18
C ARG A 307 -22.84 -31.88 10.34
N ASP A 308 -22.72 -31.42 11.59
CA ASP A 308 -23.06 -32.23 12.77
C ASP A 308 -24.56 -32.21 13.12
N LEU A 309 -25.29 -31.17 12.73
CA LEU A 309 -26.76 -31.14 12.88
C LEU A 309 -27.48 -32.04 11.87
N ASP A 310 -26.86 -32.34 10.72
CA ASP A 310 -27.44 -33.22 9.70
C ASP A 310 -27.07 -34.70 9.93
N SER A 311 -26.02 -35.00 10.72
CA SER A 311 -25.69 -36.37 11.15
C SER A 311 -26.55 -36.86 12.31
N SER A 312 -27.12 -35.96 13.12
CA SER A 312 -28.04 -36.32 14.22
C SER A 312 -29.51 -36.49 13.78
N ARG A 313 -29.81 -36.35 12.48
CA ARG A 313 -31.16 -36.53 11.90
C ARG A 313 -31.31 -37.81 11.06
N ARG A 314 -30.33 -38.71 11.05
CA ARG A 314 -30.45 -40.04 10.40
C ARG A 314 -30.34 -41.16 11.42
#